data_AF-A0A9E5WNG0-F1
#
_entry.id   AF-A0A9E5WNG0-F1
#
_cell.length_a   1.000
_cell.length_b   1.000
_cell.length_c   1.000
_cell.angle_alpha   90.00
_cell.angle_beta   90.00
_cell.angle_gamma   90.00
#
_symmetry.space_group_name_H-M   'P 1'
#
loop_
_entity.id
_entity.type
_entity.pdbx_description
1 polymer ?
#
loop_
_entity_poly.entity_id
_entity_poly.type
_entity_poly.pdbx_seq_one_letter_code
_entity_poly.pdbx_strand_id
1 'polypeptide(L)'
;IALADLDRVAVVAFADRIVADFPLTRGKARILSLMRFLENLSLQGSDTNLAETATAFVHRPQRRGLAIVISDLFDPSGFQRGLDRLRYHQYEPSVVQIYDRRDAEPDVLGDVELFDIETQVGNKITVTEKNLKQYRRVFAEFLQSVRNYCRNHAISCTTTTTDVSFDELILGMMRASRVVG
;
A
#
# COMPACT_ATOMS: atom_id res chain seq x y z
N ILE A 1 10.07 12.24 12.02
CA ILE A 1 8.74 12.25 12.68
C ILE A 1 8.83 11.34 13.89
N ALA A 2 8.83 11.89 15.11
CA ALA A 2 8.81 11.09 16.32
C ALA A 2 7.36 11.06 16.81
N LEU A 3 6.82 9.87 17.12
CA LEU A 3 5.59 9.70 17.90
C LEU A 3 5.81 10.34 19.28
N ALA A 4 5.69 11.65 19.39
CA ALA A 4 5.99 12.40 20.61
C ALA A 4 4.75 12.62 21.48
N ASP A 5 3.55 12.56 20.90
CA ASP A 5 2.37 13.12 21.54
C ASP A 5 1.22 12.12 21.67
N LEU A 6 1.36 11.13 22.55
CA LEU A 6 0.23 10.30 23.04
C LEU A 6 -0.64 9.66 21.94
N ASP A 7 -0.15 9.62 20.70
CA ASP A 7 -0.87 9.17 19.54
C ASP A 7 -1.22 7.70 19.69
N ARG A 8 -2.46 7.39 19.33
CA ARG A 8 -2.97 6.02 19.35
C ARG A 8 -2.83 5.45 17.96
N VAL A 9 -2.08 4.36 17.84
CA VAL A 9 -1.87 3.67 16.57
C VAL A 9 -2.40 2.25 16.69
N ALA A 10 -3.19 1.85 15.72
CA ALA A 10 -3.53 0.47 15.44
C ALA A 10 -3.00 0.14 14.04
N VAL A 11 -2.58 -1.09 13.82
CA VAL A 11 -2.10 -1.55 12.51
C VAL A 11 -2.87 -2.79 12.12
N VAL A 12 -3.35 -2.82 10.89
CA VAL A 12 -4.04 -3.97 10.32
C VAL A 12 -3.27 -4.39 9.09
N ALA A 13 -2.87 -5.65 9.04
CA ALA A 13 -2.30 -6.26 7.84
C ALA A 13 -3.43 -6.92 7.04
N PHE A 14 -3.36 -6.83 5.73
CA PHE A 14 -4.44 -7.31 4.85
C PHE A 14 -3.91 -7.92 3.55
N ALA A 15 -4.78 -8.72 2.93
CA ALA A 15 -4.67 -9.25 1.58
C ALA A 15 -6.09 -9.23 0.95
N ASP A 16 -6.72 -10.38 0.72
CA ASP A 16 -8.13 -10.51 0.36
C ASP A 16 -9.06 -10.17 1.53
N ARG A 17 -8.52 -10.23 2.75
CA ARG A 17 -9.16 -9.88 4.02
C ARG A 17 -8.13 -9.38 5.02
N ILE A 18 -8.59 -9.00 6.22
CA ILE A 18 -7.69 -8.74 7.35
C ILE A 18 -7.02 -10.05 7.78
N VAL A 19 -5.68 -10.09 7.75
CA VAL A 19 -4.89 -11.28 8.10
C VAL A 19 -4.20 -11.16 9.46
N ALA A 20 -3.91 -9.94 9.92
CA ALA A 20 -3.35 -9.72 11.24
C ALA A 20 -3.75 -8.35 11.79
N ASP A 21 -3.74 -8.24 13.11
CA ASP A 21 -4.23 -7.09 13.83
C ASP A 21 -3.31 -6.76 15.01
N PHE A 22 -2.72 -5.58 14.95
CA PHE A 22 -2.02 -4.95 16.06
C PHE A 22 -2.97 -3.96 16.73
N PRO A 23 -3.43 -4.26 17.96
CA PRO A 23 -4.50 -3.50 18.60
C PRO A 23 -4.08 -2.05 18.85
N LEU A 24 -5.06 -1.20 19.19
CA LEU A 24 -4.80 0.20 19.49
C LEU A 24 -3.82 0.33 20.67
N THR A 25 -2.64 0.89 20.40
CA THR A 25 -1.60 1.11 21.41
C THR A 25 -1.26 2.58 21.53
N ARG A 26 -0.72 2.98 22.70
CA ARG A 26 -0.35 4.36 23.01
C ARG A 26 1.10 4.43 23.46
N GLY A 27 1.81 5.45 22.98
CA GLY A 27 3.12 5.85 23.48
C GLY A 27 4.30 5.07 22.89
N LYS A 28 5.49 5.71 22.95
CA LYS A 28 6.73 5.24 22.32
C LYS A 28 7.17 3.83 22.75
N ALA A 29 6.80 3.40 23.96
CA ALA A 29 7.23 2.13 24.54
C ALA A 29 6.79 0.88 23.73
N ARG A 30 5.84 1.01 22.79
CA ARG A 30 5.35 -0.11 21.98
C ARG A 30 5.91 -0.16 20.55
N ILE A 31 6.84 0.74 20.19
CA ILE A 31 7.48 0.72 18.87
C ILE A 31 8.16 -0.63 18.59
N LEU A 32 8.88 -1.19 19.57
CA LEU A 32 9.52 -2.51 19.41
C LEU A 32 8.50 -3.64 19.21
N SER A 33 7.35 -3.55 19.86
CA SER A 33 6.27 -4.53 19.67
C SER A 33 5.60 -4.40 18.30
N LEU A 34 5.49 -3.18 17.79
CA LEU A 34 5.02 -2.94 16.43
C LEU A 34 6.02 -3.48 15.39
N MET A 35 7.31 -3.20 15.56
CA MET A 35 8.35 -3.72 14.65
C MET A 35 8.35 -5.25 14.63
N ARG A 36 8.32 -5.90 15.81
CA ARG A 36 8.17 -7.36 15.89
C ARG A 36 6.88 -7.86 15.25
N PHE A 37 5.77 -7.12 15.37
CA PHE A 37 4.53 -7.51 14.70
C PHE A 37 4.71 -7.52 13.18
N LEU A 38 5.33 -6.49 12.61
CA LEU A 38 5.61 -6.40 11.17
C LEU A 38 6.60 -7.47 10.71
N GLU A 39 7.67 -7.73 11.46
CA GLU A 39 8.66 -8.78 11.15
C GLU A 39 8.06 -10.20 11.15
N ASN A 40 7.02 -10.43 11.93
CA ASN A 40 6.35 -11.73 12.02
C ASN A 40 5.16 -11.86 11.05
N LEU A 41 4.90 -10.87 10.19
CA LEU A 41 3.89 -11.01 9.14
C LEU A 41 4.38 -12.03 8.11
N SER A 42 3.56 -13.05 7.88
CA SER A 42 3.75 -13.99 6.79
C SER A 42 2.81 -13.64 5.63
N LEU A 43 3.20 -14.00 4.41
CA LEU A 43 2.30 -13.96 3.26
C LEU A 43 1.07 -14.83 3.56
N GLN A 44 -0.11 -14.22 3.49
CA GLN A 44 -1.40 -14.86 3.75
C GLN A 44 -2.44 -14.26 2.81
N GLY A 45 -3.46 -15.04 2.49
CA GLY A 45 -4.43 -14.67 1.46
C GLY A 45 -4.01 -15.17 0.07
N SER A 46 -4.87 -14.98 -0.91
CA SER A 46 -4.67 -15.43 -2.29
C SER A 46 -4.70 -14.30 -3.32
N ASP A 47 -5.06 -13.10 -2.89
CA ASP A 47 -5.22 -11.91 -3.73
C ASP A 47 -5.31 -10.66 -2.83
N THR A 48 -5.56 -9.48 -3.42
CA THR A 48 -5.82 -8.22 -2.71
C THR A 48 -7.28 -7.78 -2.88
N ASN A 49 -7.95 -7.46 -1.77
CA ASN A 49 -9.28 -6.86 -1.77
C ASN A 49 -9.35 -5.75 -0.71
N LEU A 50 -8.99 -4.54 -1.13
CA LEU A 50 -8.98 -3.36 -0.28
C LEU A 50 -10.41 -2.93 0.10
N ALA A 51 -11.40 -3.17 -0.75
CA ALA A 51 -12.79 -2.82 -0.48
C ALA A 51 -13.37 -3.64 0.67
N GLU A 52 -13.15 -4.96 0.67
CA GLU A 52 -13.56 -5.85 1.76
C GLU A 52 -12.81 -5.53 3.05
N THR A 53 -11.49 -5.38 2.96
CA THR A 53 -10.64 -5.02 4.10
C THR A 53 -11.06 -3.69 4.71
N ALA A 54 -11.25 -2.64 3.90
CA ALA A 54 -11.70 -1.34 4.38
C ALA A 54 -13.09 -1.45 5.02
N THR A 55 -13.99 -2.25 4.44
CA THR A 55 -15.31 -2.51 5.03
C THR A 55 -15.18 -3.15 6.42
N ALA A 56 -14.35 -4.19 6.58
CA ALA A 56 -14.12 -4.79 7.89
C ALA A 56 -13.46 -3.79 8.87
N PHE A 57 -12.52 -2.98 8.39
CA PHE A 57 -11.79 -1.99 9.19
C PHE A 57 -12.70 -0.89 9.77
N VAL A 58 -13.61 -0.33 8.96
CA VAL A 58 -14.47 0.80 9.39
C VAL A 58 -15.52 0.38 10.42
N HIS A 59 -15.85 -0.91 10.53
CA HIS A 59 -16.79 -1.45 11.53
C HIS A 59 -16.14 -1.76 12.88
N ARG A 60 -14.81 -1.65 13.00
CA ARG A 60 -14.10 -1.90 14.26
C ARG A 60 -14.35 -0.77 15.27
N PRO A 61 -14.39 -1.08 16.58
CA PRO A 61 -14.57 -0.07 17.63
C PRO A 61 -13.28 0.74 17.82
N GLN A 62 -13.06 1.74 16.97
CA GLN A 62 -11.92 2.65 17.04
C GLN A 62 -12.32 4.09 16.69
N ARG A 63 -11.52 5.06 17.16
CA ARG A 63 -11.75 6.47 16.86
C ARG A 63 -11.40 6.73 15.38
N ARG A 64 -12.31 7.39 14.68
CA ARG A 64 -12.10 7.85 13.29
C ARG A 64 -11.02 8.92 13.25
N GLY A 65 -10.26 8.95 12.15
CA GLY A 65 -9.17 9.90 11.95
C GLY A 65 -8.34 9.50 10.73
N LEU A 66 -7.05 9.81 10.77
CA LEU A 66 -6.09 9.46 9.73
C LEU A 66 -6.00 7.93 9.55
N ALA A 67 -6.23 7.48 8.31
CA ALA A 67 -6.04 6.09 7.90
C ALA A 67 -4.94 6.02 6.83
N ILE A 68 -3.77 5.53 7.20
CA ILE A 68 -2.64 5.40 6.26
C ILE A 68 -2.71 4.03 5.59
N VAL A 69 -2.94 4.01 4.28
CA VAL A 69 -2.88 2.81 3.45
C VAL A 69 -1.49 2.70 2.85
N ILE A 70 -0.79 1.60 3.17
CA ILE A 70 0.55 1.29 2.64
C ILE A 70 0.41 0.05 1.76
N SER A 71 0.54 0.22 0.45
CA SER A 71 0.31 -0.85 -0.55
C SER A 71 0.79 -0.39 -1.93
N ASP A 72 1.13 -1.33 -2.81
CA ASP A 72 1.30 -1.08 -4.25
C ASP A 72 -0.02 -0.68 -4.96
N LEU A 73 -1.16 -0.96 -4.30
CA LEU A 73 -2.54 -0.81 -4.75
C LEU A 73 -2.93 -1.73 -5.90
N PHE A 74 -2.22 -2.85 -6.08
CA PHE A 74 -2.57 -3.90 -7.03
C PHE A 74 -3.74 -4.73 -6.52
N ASP A 75 -4.92 -4.14 -6.62
CA ASP A 75 -6.21 -4.74 -6.31
C ASP A 75 -6.95 -5.04 -7.63
N PRO A 76 -7.23 -6.30 -7.98
CA PRO A 76 -7.96 -6.66 -9.20
C PRO A 76 -9.38 -6.11 -9.27
N SER A 77 -10.01 -5.84 -8.11
CA SER A 77 -11.32 -5.19 -8.00
C SER A 77 -11.23 -3.65 -8.03
N GLY A 78 -10.02 -3.10 -8.04
CA GLY A 78 -9.73 -1.68 -8.08
C GLY A 78 -9.65 -1.03 -6.69
N PHE A 79 -8.54 -0.35 -6.41
CA PHE A 79 -8.25 0.29 -5.13
C PHE A 79 -9.24 1.41 -4.74
N GLN A 80 -9.92 2.02 -5.73
CA GLN A 80 -10.79 3.19 -5.52
C GLN A 80 -11.91 2.88 -4.52
N ARG A 81 -12.51 1.70 -4.63
CA ARG A 81 -13.63 1.30 -3.75
C ARG A 81 -13.21 1.23 -2.29
N GLY A 82 -12.00 0.74 -2.01
CA GLY A 82 -11.47 0.69 -0.65
C GLY A 82 -11.18 2.06 -0.07
N LEU A 83 -10.58 2.97 -0.86
CA LEU A 83 -10.35 4.34 -0.43
C LEU A 83 -11.68 5.10 -0.20
N ASP A 84 -12.65 4.93 -1.09
CA ASP A 84 -13.99 5.52 -0.93
C ASP A 84 -14.70 4.98 0.32
N ARG A 85 -14.56 3.69 0.64
CA ARG A 85 -15.08 3.13 1.90
C ARG A 85 -14.52 3.84 3.12
N LEU A 86 -13.21 4.09 3.18
CA LEU A 86 -12.62 4.85 4.29
C LEU A 86 -13.22 6.26 4.38
N ARG A 87 -13.30 6.98 3.25
CA ARG A 87 -13.83 8.36 3.17
C ARG A 87 -15.28 8.45 3.60
N TYR A 88 -16.15 7.58 3.07
CA TYR A 88 -17.58 7.59 3.38
C TYR A 88 -17.85 7.29 4.86
N HIS A 89 -16.95 6.57 5.53
CA HIS A 89 -17.02 6.32 6.96
C HIS A 89 -16.23 7.34 7.81
N GLN A 90 -15.95 8.52 7.24
CA GLN A 90 -15.33 9.68 7.89
C GLN A 90 -13.90 9.42 8.41
N TYR A 91 -13.16 8.52 7.78
CA TYR A 91 -11.71 8.50 7.90
C TYR A 91 -11.09 9.50 6.93
N GLU A 92 -9.89 9.96 7.26
CA GLU A 92 -9.03 10.77 6.40
C GLU A 92 -7.97 9.84 5.80
N PRO A 93 -8.19 9.24 4.62
CA PRO A 93 -7.19 8.35 4.05
C PRO A 93 -5.95 9.13 3.60
N SER A 94 -4.79 8.52 3.76
CA SER A 94 -3.55 8.88 3.09
C SER A 94 -2.92 7.62 2.52
N VAL A 95 -2.38 7.71 1.32
CA VAL A 95 -1.75 6.60 0.60
C VAL A 95 -0.23 6.77 0.64
N VAL A 96 0.46 5.71 1.02
CA VAL A 96 1.88 5.50 0.75
C VAL A 96 1.96 4.36 -0.25
N GLN A 97 2.08 4.70 -1.53
CA GLN A 97 2.21 3.71 -2.59
C GLN A 97 3.66 3.22 -2.66
N ILE A 98 3.87 1.92 -2.49
CA ILE A 98 5.21 1.29 -2.48
C ILE A 98 5.26 0.21 -3.55
N TYR A 99 6.32 0.18 -4.35
CA TYR A 99 6.56 -0.88 -5.35
C TYR A 99 8.06 -1.16 -5.51
N ASP A 100 8.46 -2.30 -6.07
CA ASP A 100 9.87 -2.59 -6.39
C ASP A 100 10.26 -1.91 -7.70
N ARG A 101 11.50 -1.44 -7.83
CA ARG A 101 11.98 -0.85 -9.09
C ARG A 101 11.90 -1.82 -10.26
N ARG A 102 12.05 -3.12 -10.00
CA ARG A 102 11.90 -4.18 -11.01
C ARG A 102 10.46 -4.35 -11.48
N ASP A 103 9.47 -3.93 -10.68
CA ASP A 103 8.07 -3.87 -11.12
C ASP A 103 7.86 -2.70 -12.09
N ALA A 104 8.58 -1.59 -11.92
CA ALA A 104 8.49 -0.47 -12.86
C ALA A 104 9.31 -0.72 -14.14
N GLU A 105 10.48 -1.33 -13.99
CA GLU A 105 11.47 -1.54 -15.05
C GLU A 105 11.99 -2.98 -15.02
N PRO A 106 11.18 -3.97 -15.46
CA PRO A 106 11.64 -5.34 -15.56
C PRO A 106 12.75 -5.46 -16.63
N ASP A 107 13.76 -6.27 -16.34
CA ASP A 107 14.92 -6.54 -17.19
C ASP A 107 14.93 -7.96 -17.80
N VAL A 108 13.77 -8.62 -17.80
CA VAL A 108 13.64 -10.02 -18.22
C VAL A 108 13.30 -10.12 -19.71
N LEU A 109 14.06 -10.91 -20.47
CA LEU A 109 13.86 -11.15 -21.91
C LEU A 109 13.94 -12.64 -22.23
N GLY A 110 13.20 -13.07 -23.25
CA GLY A 110 13.17 -14.46 -23.71
C GLY A 110 12.12 -15.29 -22.98
N ASP A 111 12.31 -16.61 -22.98
CA ASP A 111 11.38 -17.54 -22.35
C ASP A 111 11.59 -17.55 -20.83
N VAL A 112 10.57 -17.10 -20.11
CA VAL A 112 10.58 -16.99 -18.65
C VAL A 112 9.39 -17.74 -18.08
N GLU A 113 9.61 -18.36 -16.93
CA GLU A 113 8.55 -18.95 -16.14
C GLU A 113 8.23 -17.98 -15.00
N LEU A 114 7.10 -17.29 -15.10
CA LEU A 114 6.61 -16.41 -14.05
C LEU A 114 5.86 -17.25 -13.03
N PHE A 115 6.32 -17.21 -11.78
CA PHE A 115 5.61 -17.78 -10.65
C PHE A 115 4.94 -16.64 -9.88
N ASP A 116 3.61 -16.69 -9.82
CA ASP A 116 2.82 -15.87 -8.92
C ASP A 116 3.00 -16.42 -7.49
N ILE A 117 3.50 -15.59 -6.57
CA ILE A 117 3.86 -16.03 -5.21
C ILE A 117 2.59 -16.22 -4.38
N GLU A 118 1.53 -15.48 -4.69
CA GLU A 118 0.25 -15.47 -4.01
C GLU A 118 -0.61 -16.67 -4.42
N THR A 119 -0.64 -17.00 -5.72
CA THR A 119 -1.47 -18.10 -6.25
C THR A 119 -0.70 -19.39 -6.48
N GLN A 120 0.64 -19.36 -6.43
CA GLN A 120 1.53 -20.48 -6.75
C GLN A 120 1.35 -21.04 -8.18
N VAL A 121 0.83 -20.22 -9.09
CA VAL A 121 0.63 -20.59 -10.51
C VAL A 121 1.86 -20.17 -11.31
N GLY A 122 2.47 -21.15 -11.99
CA GLY A 122 3.56 -20.93 -12.93
C GLY A 122 3.05 -20.78 -14.37
N ASN A 123 3.39 -19.67 -15.02
CA ASN A 123 3.07 -19.41 -16.42
C ASN A 123 4.35 -19.22 -17.23
N LYS A 124 4.54 -20.06 -18.25
CA LYS A 124 5.61 -19.87 -19.24
C LYS A 124 5.17 -18.80 -20.23
N ILE A 125 5.91 -17.72 -20.29
CA ILE A 125 5.68 -16.64 -21.25
C ILE A 125 6.98 -16.30 -21.97
N THR A 126 6.88 -15.97 -23.25
CA THR A 126 7.99 -15.38 -24.00
C THR A 126 7.91 -13.86 -23.86
N VAL A 127 8.86 -13.26 -23.16
CA VAL A 127 8.93 -11.80 -22.97
C VAL A 127 9.76 -11.19 -24.09
N THR A 128 9.10 -10.42 -24.95
CA THR A 128 9.75 -9.64 -26.00
C THR A 128 9.95 -8.19 -25.56
N GLU A 129 10.83 -7.45 -26.24
CA GLU A 129 10.99 -6.00 -26.02
C GLU A 129 9.68 -5.23 -26.17
N LYS A 130 8.80 -5.67 -27.09
CA LYS A 130 7.46 -5.09 -27.26
C LYS A 130 6.60 -5.32 -26.03
N ASN A 131 6.65 -6.51 -25.42
CA ASN A 131 5.93 -6.79 -24.18
C ASN A 131 6.44 -5.91 -23.04
N LEU A 132 7.76 -5.80 -22.86
CA LEU A 132 8.36 -4.93 -21.84
C LEU A 132 7.96 -3.47 -22.01
N LYS A 133 8.03 -2.94 -23.25
CA LYS A 133 7.64 -1.57 -23.54
C LYS A 133 6.16 -1.31 -23.23
N GLN A 134 5.29 -2.24 -23.58
CA GLN A 134 3.87 -2.15 -23.27
C GLN A 134 3.60 -2.23 -21.77
N TYR A 135 4.27 -3.14 -21.07
CA TYR A 135 4.13 -3.29 -19.62
C TYR A 135 4.55 -2.01 -18.88
N ARG A 136 5.73 -1.46 -19.19
CA ARG A 136 6.21 -0.18 -18.62
C ARG A 136 5.21 0.96 -18.82
N ARG A 137 4.59 1.02 -20.01
CA ARG A 137 3.53 2.01 -20.30
C ARG A 137 2.32 1.81 -19.39
N VAL A 138 1.79 0.59 -19.31
CA VAL A 138 0.62 0.27 -18.47
C VAL A 138 0.91 0.51 -16.99
N PHE A 139 2.10 0.15 -16.51
CA PHE A 139 2.52 0.41 -15.13
C PHE A 139 2.60 1.91 -14.84
N ALA A 140 3.20 2.71 -15.74
CA ALA A 140 3.25 4.15 -15.60
C ALA A 140 1.84 4.80 -15.61
N GLU A 141 0.94 4.30 -16.47
CA GLU A 141 -0.47 4.71 -16.51
C GLU A 141 -1.19 4.36 -15.20
N PHE A 142 -0.93 3.19 -14.63
CA PHE A 142 -1.46 2.79 -13.33
C PHE A 142 -0.98 3.72 -12.20
N LEU A 143 0.33 3.98 -12.09
CA LEU A 143 0.85 4.94 -11.11
C LEU A 143 0.21 6.32 -11.26
N GLN A 144 0.03 6.77 -12.51
CA GLN A 144 -0.62 8.05 -12.77
C GLN A 144 -2.11 8.03 -12.40
N SER A 145 -2.80 6.91 -12.59
CA SER A 145 -4.20 6.73 -12.20
C SER A 145 -4.38 6.86 -10.68
N VAL A 146 -3.48 6.29 -9.88
CA VAL A 146 -3.47 6.41 -8.41
C VAL A 146 -3.29 7.87 -8.00
N ARG A 147 -2.27 8.56 -8.55
CA ARG A 147 -2.03 9.98 -8.25
C ARG A 147 -3.21 10.86 -8.63
N ASN A 148 -3.80 10.64 -9.81
CA ASN A 148 -4.95 11.39 -10.28
C ASN A 148 -6.17 11.18 -9.37
N TYR A 149 -6.45 9.93 -9.01
CA TYR A 149 -7.54 9.60 -8.10
C TYR A 149 -7.34 10.28 -6.73
N CYS A 150 -6.15 10.14 -6.15
CA CYS A 150 -5.84 10.75 -4.86
C CYS A 150 -5.98 12.28 -4.90
N ARG A 151 -5.44 12.93 -5.94
CA ARG A 151 -5.57 14.38 -6.15
C ARG A 151 -7.03 14.82 -6.27
N ASN A 152 -7.83 14.13 -7.08
CA ASN A 152 -9.23 14.48 -7.31
C ASN A 152 -10.10 14.32 -6.05
N HIS A 153 -9.66 13.51 -5.09
CA HIS A 153 -10.36 13.24 -3.84
C HIS A 153 -9.70 13.86 -2.61
N ALA A 154 -8.71 14.74 -2.79
CA ALA A 154 -7.93 15.38 -1.72
C ALA A 154 -7.28 14.38 -0.74
N ILE A 155 -6.84 13.24 -1.27
CA ILE A 155 -6.10 12.20 -0.53
C ILE A 155 -4.61 12.50 -0.68
N SER A 156 -3.90 12.61 0.45
CA SER A 156 -2.44 12.70 0.44
C SER A 156 -1.85 11.40 -0.12
N CYS A 157 -1.03 11.49 -1.16
CA CYS A 157 -0.42 10.34 -1.83
C CYS A 157 1.09 10.55 -1.95
N THR A 158 1.86 9.68 -1.29
CA THR A 158 3.32 9.60 -1.47
C THR A 158 3.63 8.30 -2.19
N THR A 159 4.45 8.37 -3.24
CA THR A 159 4.92 7.19 -3.97
C THR A 159 6.40 6.98 -3.68
N THR A 160 6.80 5.74 -3.40
CA THR A 160 8.19 5.38 -3.09
C THR A 160 8.51 3.97 -3.59
N THR A 161 9.79 3.63 -3.64
CA THR A 161 10.27 2.30 -3.99
C THR A 161 10.84 1.58 -2.78
N THR A 162 10.86 0.25 -2.81
CA THR A 162 11.33 -0.60 -1.70
C THR A 162 12.80 -0.38 -1.30
N ASP A 163 13.59 0.26 -2.16
CA ASP A 163 15.00 0.57 -1.93
C ASP A 163 15.27 1.97 -1.34
N VAL A 164 14.23 2.79 -1.17
CA VAL A 164 14.34 4.11 -0.53
C VAL A 164 14.41 3.93 0.99
N SER A 165 15.36 4.63 1.63
CA SER A 165 15.50 4.59 3.08
C SER A 165 14.29 5.23 3.80
N PHE A 166 13.99 4.74 5.00
CA PHE A 166 12.88 5.29 5.80
C PHE A 166 13.01 6.80 6.06
N ASP A 167 14.22 7.27 6.36
CA ASP A 167 14.46 8.70 6.63
C ASP A 167 14.16 9.57 5.40
N GLU A 168 14.55 9.10 4.22
CA GLU A 168 14.28 9.77 2.95
C GLU A 168 12.78 9.78 2.62
N LEU A 169 12.08 8.66 2.84
CA LEU A 169 10.63 8.57 2.69
C LEU A 169 9.91 9.59 3.58
N ILE A 170 10.29 9.65 4.86
CA ILE A 170 9.68 10.58 5.83
C ILE A 170 9.91 12.04 5.42
N LEU A 171 11.11 12.39 4.96
CA LEU A 171 11.40 13.73 4.43
C LEU A 171 10.54 14.05 3.20
N GLY A 172 10.33 13.07 2.32
CA GLY A 172 9.44 13.19 1.17
C GLY A 172 7.99 13.46 1.58
N MET A 173 7.45 12.67 2.51
CA MET A 173 6.10 12.85 3.04
C MET A 173 5.89 14.23 3.66
N MET A 174 6.86 14.73 4.46
CA MET A 174 6.77 16.06 5.08
C MET A 174 6.74 17.20 4.05
N ARG A 175 7.40 17.05 2.90
CA ARG A 175 7.35 18.03 1.81
C ARG A 175 5.99 18.00 1.12
N ALA A 176 5.46 16.82 0.84
CA ALA A 176 4.15 16.67 0.19
C ALA A 176 3.01 17.26 1.03
N SER A 177 3.01 17.04 2.36
CA SER A 177 1.98 17.58 3.25
C SER A 177 2.03 19.11 3.41
N ARG A 178 3.18 19.75 3.19
CA ARG A 178 3.31 21.23 3.26
C ARG A 178 2.82 21.96 2.01
N VAL A 179 2.68 21.26 0.88
CA VAL A 179 2.19 21.86 -0.38
C VAL A 179 0.65 21.93 -0.42
N VAL A 180 -0.02 21.25 0.50
CA VAL A 180 -1.50 21.17 0.60
C VAL A 180 -2.05 22.00 1.78
N GLY A 181 -1.18 22.77 2.46
CA GLY A 181 -1.54 23.62 3.61
C GLY A 181 -1.63 25.09 3.28
#